data_AF-F2NMH7-F1
#
_entry.id   AF-F2NMH7-F1
#
_cell.length_a   1.000
_cell.length_b   1.000
_cell.length_c   1.000
_cell.angle_alpha   90.00
_cell.angle_beta   90.00
_cell.angle_gamma   90.00
#
_symmetry.space_group_name_H-M   'P 1'
#
loop_
_entity.id
_entity.type
_entity.pdbx_description
1 polymer ?
#
loop_
_entity_poly.entity_id
_entity_poly.type
_entity_poly.pdbx_seq_one_letter_code
_entity_poly.pdbx_strand_id
1 'polypeptide(L)'
;MADVTKFKLVLKAVAHEAGWDILNAVAEGPTRFTQLEQATRVSPRTLSERLKELTELGLIERTAYPEVPPRVEYTLTPLGQRVLEALKHLAKAVG
;
A
#
# COMPACT_ATOMS: atom_id res chain seq x y z
N MET A 1 22.07 11.82 2.74
CA MET A 1 21.00 12.85 2.54
C MET A 1 19.79 12.29 1.78
N ALA A 2 19.99 11.50 0.70
CA ALA A 2 18.90 10.87 -0.06
C ALA A 2 18.00 9.93 0.76
N ASP A 3 18.57 9.15 1.70
CA ASP A 3 17.80 8.21 2.54
C ASP A 3 16.76 8.90 3.44
N VAL A 4 17.09 10.07 3.99
CA VAL A 4 16.19 10.82 4.89
C VAL A 4 14.99 11.38 4.12
N THR A 5 15.19 11.84 2.89
CA THR A 5 14.08 12.34 2.04
C THR A 5 13.12 11.21 1.69
N LYS A 6 13.65 10.07 1.22
CA LYS A 6 12.82 8.89 0.91
C LYS A 6 12.08 8.38 2.15
N PHE A 7 12.77 8.34 3.30
CA PHE A 7 12.16 7.97 4.58
C PHE A 7 10.97 8.86 4.95
N LYS A 8 11.11 10.19 4.84
CA LYS A 8 10.01 11.14 5.10
C LYS A 8 8.82 10.92 4.16
N LEU A 9 9.08 10.61 2.88
CA LEU A 9 8.02 10.30 1.92
C LEU A 9 7.29 9.01 2.27
N VAL A 10 8.02 7.95 2.63
CA VAL A 10 7.41 6.70 3.10
C VAL A 10 6.56 6.95 4.33
N LEU A 11 7.08 7.65 5.35
CA LEU A 11 6.31 8.00 6.54
C LEU A 11 5.03 8.76 6.21
N LYS A 12 5.11 9.75 5.32
CA LYS A 12 3.93 10.50 4.88
C LYS A 12 2.92 9.57 4.20
N ALA A 13 3.36 8.74 3.25
CA ALA A 13 2.47 7.89 2.47
C ALA A 13 1.75 6.83 3.32
N VAL A 14 2.43 6.27 4.34
CA VAL A 14 1.83 5.23 5.20
C VAL A 14 0.99 5.81 6.35
N ALA A 15 1.32 7.00 6.85
CA ALA A 15 0.60 7.63 7.95
C ALA A 15 -0.58 8.51 7.50
N HIS A 16 -0.58 8.98 6.24
CA HIS A 16 -1.59 9.88 5.71
C HIS A 16 -2.62 9.14 4.85
N GLU A 17 -3.88 9.26 5.23
CA GLU A 17 -5.09 8.84 4.49
C GLU A 17 -5.00 7.45 3.85
N ALA A 18 -5.48 6.43 4.58
CA ALA A 18 -5.63 5.05 4.15
C ALA A 18 -4.36 4.28 3.73
N GLY A 19 -3.18 4.90 3.75
CA GLY A 19 -1.92 4.21 3.45
C GLY A 19 -1.72 2.95 4.30
N TRP A 20 -1.96 3.06 5.60
CA TRP A 20 -1.97 1.94 6.53
C TRP A 20 -3.01 0.87 6.17
N ASP A 21 -4.26 1.27 5.90
CA ASP A 21 -5.35 0.33 5.60
C ASP A 21 -5.09 -0.44 4.30
N ILE A 22 -4.58 0.25 3.27
CA ILE A 22 -4.19 -0.35 1.99
C ILE A 22 -3.05 -1.36 2.20
N LEU A 23 -1.98 -0.99 2.93
CA LEU A 23 -0.88 -1.91 3.18
C LEU A 23 -1.33 -3.16 3.94
N ASN A 24 -2.24 -3.03 4.90
CA ASN A 24 -2.81 -4.19 5.60
C ASN A 24 -3.66 -5.06 4.67
N ALA A 25 -4.54 -4.45 3.86
CA ALA A 25 -5.39 -5.20 2.94
C ALA A 25 -4.60 -5.96 1.85
N VAL A 26 -3.44 -5.45 1.44
CA VAL A 26 -2.55 -6.12 0.48
C VAL A 26 -1.64 -7.16 1.16
N ALA A 27 -1.48 -7.13 2.48
CA ALA A 27 -0.65 -8.09 3.21
C ALA A 27 -1.21 -9.52 3.20
N GLU A 28 -2.50 -9.68 2.92
CA GLU A 28 -3.17 -10.98 2.84
C GLU A 28 -2.90 -11.71 1.50
N GLY A 29 -2.34 -11.01 0.51
CA GLY A 29 -2.00 -11.58 -0.80
C GLY A 29 -2.30 -10.63 -1.97
N PRO A 30 -2.30 -11.13 -3.21
CA PRO A 30 -2.68 -10.35 -4.39
C PRO A 30 -4.12 -9.85 -4.29
N THR A 31 -4.30 -8.52 -4.32
CA THR A 31 -5.61 -7.88 -4.10
C THR A 31 -5.96 -6.97 -5.28
N ARG A 32 -7.21 -7.02 -5.76
CA ARG A 32 -7.72 -6.16 -6.85
C ARG A 32 -8.23 -4.82 -6.32
N PHE A 33 -8.33 -3.83 -7.21
CA PHE A 33 -8.81 -2.49 -6.87
C PHE A 33 -10.16 -2.50 -6.13
N THR A 34 -11.15 -3.25 -6.63
CA THR A 34 -12.49 -3.31 -6.04
C THR A 34 -12.50 -3.97 -4.67
N GLN A 35 -11.61 -4.93 -4.42
CA GLN A 35 -11.45 -5.55 -3.10
C GLN A 35 -10.84 -4.54 -2.11
N LEU A 36 -9.87 -3.74 -2.56
CA LEU A 36 -9.29 -2.67 -1.74
C LEU A 36 -10.31 -1.58 -1.43
N GLU A 37 -11.12 -1.18 -2.41
CA GLU A 37 -12.21 -0.22 -2.22
C GLU A 37 -13.19 -0.71 -1.14
N GLN A 38 -13.59 -1.98 -1.20
CA GLN A 38 -14.49 -2.58 -0.21
C GLN A 38 -13.85 -2.69 1.18
N ALA A 39 -12.59 -3.12 1.27
CA ALA A 39 -11.88 -3.32 2.52
C ALA A 39 -11.60 -2.00 3.25
N THR A 40 -11.21 -0.97 2.49
CA THR A 40 -10.76 0.32 3.07
C THR A 40 -11.87 1.36 3.17
N ARG A 41 -12.96 1.21 2.39
CA ARG A 41 -14.05 2.20 2.25
C ARG A 41 -13.58 3.59 1.78
N VAL A 42 -12.41 3.63 1.14
CA VAL A 42 -11.80 4.85 0.61
C VAL A 42 -12.42 5.17 -0.74
N SER A 43 -12.58 6.46 -1.04
CA SER A 43 -13.09 6.87 -2.35
C SER A 43 -12.21 6.32 -3.49
N PRO A 44 -12.77 5.92 -4.65
CA PRO A 44 -11.98 5.44 -5.79
C PRO A 44 -10.86 6.39 -6.21
N ARG A 45 -11.12 7.71 -6.13
CA ARG A 45 -10.14 8.74 -6.45
C ARG A 45 -8.95 8.67 -5.48
N THR A 46 -9.22 8.76 -4.18
CA THR A 46 -8.18 8.69 -3.14
C THR A 46 -7.42 7.37 -3.25
N LEU A 47 -8.12 6.23 -3.40
CA LEU A 47 -7.49 4.92 -3.51
C LEU A 47 -6.55 4.84 -4.72
N SER A 48 -6.95 5.36 -5.87
CA SER A 48 -6.09 5.43 -7.05
C SER A 48 -4.86 6.30 -6.82
N GLU A 49 -5.01 7.44 -6.17
CA GLU A 49 -3.89 8.34 -5.84
C GLU A 49 -2.91 7.67 -4.86
N ARG A 50 -3.42 7.00 -3.81
CA ARG A 50 -2.61 6.26 -2.83
C ARG A 50 -1.89 5.08 -3.45
N LEU A 51 -2.58 4.26 -4.25
CA LEU A 51 -1.96 3.10 -4.91
C LEU A 51 -0.83 3.51 -5.85
N LYS A 52 -0.99 4.65 -6.56
CA LYS A 52 0.09 5.22 -7.36
C LYS A 52 1.28 5.61 -6.50
N GLU A 53 1.07 6.39 -5.43
CA GLU A 53 2.15 6.83 -4.54
C GLU A 53 2.89 5.65 -3.87
N LEU A 54 2.15 4.67 -3.35
CA LEU A 54 2.72 3.48 -2.71
C LEU A 54 3.50 2.60 -3.71
N THR A 55 3.07 2.56 -4.97
CA THR A 55 3.80 1.87 -6.06
C THR A 55 5.08 2.62 -6.43
N GLU A 56 5.03 3.94 -6.56
CA GLU A 56 6.20 4.79 -6.87
C GLU A 56 7.26 4.74 -5.75
N LEU A 57 6.83 4.62 -4.49
CA LEU A 57 7.72 4.43 -3.35
C LEU A 57 8.29 2.99 -3.25
N GLY A 58 7.79 2.07 -4.07
CA GLY A 58 8.18 0.66 -4.09
C GLY A 58 7.70 -0.11 -2.86
N LEU A 59 6.60 0.31 -2.25
CA LEU A 59 5.95 -0.41 -1.14
C LEU A 59 4.98 -1.47 -1.66
N ILE A 60 4.34 -1.19 -2.78
CA ILE A 60 3.40 -2.08 -3.47
C ILE A 60 3.89 -2.32 -4.90
N GLU A 61 3.71 -3.53 -5.40
CA GLU A 61 3.84 -3.86 -6.81
C GLU A 61 2.47 -3.97 -7.46
N ARG A 62 2.32 -3.37 -8.64
CA ARG A 62 1.10 -3.43 -9.47
C ARG A 62 1.35 -4.36 -10.66
N THR A 63 0.65 -5.49 -10.71
CA THR A 63 0.77 -6.47 -11.78
C THR A 63 -0.48 -6.46 -12.63
N ALA A 64 -0.33 -6.23 -13.94
CA ALA A 64 -1.41 -6.35 -14.91
C ALA A 64 -1.33 -7.71 -15.61
N TYR A 65 -2.44 -8.43 -15.64
CA TYR A 65 -2.53 -9.73 -16.29
C TYR A 65 -3.36 -9.59 -17.58
N PRO A 66 -2.77 -9.86 -18.76
CA PRO A 66 -3.44 -9.75 -20.05
C PRO A 66 -4.28 -11.01 -20.33
N GLU A 67 -5.27 -11.26 -19.46
CA GLU A 67 -6.26 -12.34 -19.61
C GLU A 67 -7.64 -11.76 -19.96
N VAL A 68 -8.64 -12.61 -20.19
CA VAL A 68 -10.02 -12.18 -20.44
C VAL A 68 -10.92 -12.69 -19.30
N PRO A 69 -11.55 -11.80 -18.51
CA PRO A 69 -11.41 -10.33 -18.52
C PRO A 69 -10.04 -9.88 -17.97
N PRO A 70 -9.50 -8.73 -18.42
CA PRO A 70 -8.22 -8.23 -17.92
C PRO A 70 -8.31 -7.94 -16.42
N ARG A 71 -7.26 -8.31 -15.67
CA ARG A 71 -7.18 -8.04 -14.23
C ARG A 71 -5.90 -7.31 -13.86
N VAL A 72 -5.99 -6.57 -12.77
CA VAL A 72 -4.87 -5.90 -12.14
C VAL A 72 -4.89 -6.25 -10.66
N GLU A 73 -3.72 -6.62 -10.13
CA GLU A 73 -3.54 -6.93 -8.73
C GLU A 73 -2.41 -6.09 -8.14
N TYR A 74 -2.51 -5.91 -6.83
CA TYR A 74 -1.56 -5.20 -6.00
C TYR A 74 -1.02 -6.17 -4.96
N THR A 75 0.30 -6.18 -4.77
CA THR A 75 0.98 -7.04 -3.79
C THR A 75 2.02 -6.23 -3.02
N LEU A 76 2.35 -6.64 -1.79
CA LEU A 76 3.45 -6.01 -1.05
C LEU A 76 4.78 -6.40 -1.70
N THR A 77 5.66 -5.42 -1.86
CA THR A 77 7.06 -5.70 -2.17
C THR A 77 7.79 -6.17 -0.90
N PRO A 78 9.04 -6.70 -1.01
CA PRO A 78 9.86 -6.98 0.16
C PRO A 78 10.10 -5.75 1.04
N LEU A 79 10.15 -4.54 0.47
CA LEU A 79 10.25 -3.30 1.23
C LEU A 79 8.92 -3.00 1.95
N GLY A 80 7.80 -3.10 1.23
CA GLY A 80 6.46 -2.91 1.79
C GLY A 80 6.20 -3.81 2.99
N GLN A 81 6.58 -5.09 2.90
CA GLN A 81 6.47 -6.04 4.01
C GLN A 81 7.25 -5.55 5.24
N ARG A 82 8.53 -5.17 5.08
CA ARG A 82 9.34 -4.69 6.22
C ARG A 82 8.78 -3.42 6.84
N VAL A 83 8.28 -2.49 6.03
CA VAL A 83 7.65 -1.25 6.52
C VAL A 83 6.38 -1.56 7.30
N LEU A 84 5.50 -2.41 6.77
CA LEU A 84 4.28 -2.81 7.46
C LEU A 84 4.58 -3.48 8.80
N GLU A 85 5.55 -4.39 8.86
CA GLU A 85 5.95 -5.02 10.10
C GLU A 85 6.51 -4.02 11.12
N ALA A 86 7.30 -3.03 10.69
CA ALA A 86 7.75 -1.96 11.59
C ALA A 86 6.58 -1.14 12.14
N LEU A 87 5.61 -0.80 11.30
CA LEU A 87 4.41 -0.06 11.70
C LEU A 87 3.53 -0.87 12.66
N LYS A 88 3.36 -2.19 12.45
CA LYS A 88 2.64 -3.08 13.39
C LYS A 88 3.31 -3.11 14.77
N HIS A 89 4.64 -3.19 14.82
CA HIS A 89 5.38 -3.10 16.09
C HIS A 89 5.15 -1.76 16.80
N LEU A 90 5.18 -0.65 16.06
CA LEU A 90 4.90 0.68 16.61
C LEU A 90 3.46 0.78 17.12
N ALA A 91 2.47 0.31 16.36
CA ALA A 91 1.05 0.31 16.75
C ALA A 91 0.83 -0.46 18.06
N LYS A 92 1.49 -1.62 18.22
CA LYS A 92 1.46 -2.41 19.46
C LYS A 92 2.12 -1.71 20.65
N ALA A 93 3.13 -0.86 20.41
CA ALA A 93 3.85 -0.18 21.48
C ALA A 93 3.11 1.04 22.03
N VAL A 94 2.20 1.63 21.23
CA VAL A 94 1.45 2.84 21.61
C VAL A 94 0.00 2.56 22.03
N GLY A 95 -0.51 1.35 21.80
CA GLY A 95 -1.81 0.87 22.28
C GLY A 95 -1.66 0.07 23.56
#